data_AF-A0AAV1LQ76-F1
#
_entry.id   AF-A0AAV1LQ76-F1
#
_cell.length_a   1.000
_cell.length_b   1.000
_cell.length_c   1.000
_cell.angle_alpha   90.00
_cell.angle_beta   90.00
_cell.angle_gamma   90.00
#
_symmetry.space_group_name_H-M   'P 1'
#
loop_
_entity.id
_entity.type
_entity.pdbx_description
1 polymer ?
#
loop_
_entity_poly.entity_id
_entity_poly.type
_entity_poly.pdbx_seq_one_letter_code
_entity_poly.pdbx_strand_id
1 'polypeptide(L)'
;MPLQLKYKVCSNEAVICICTKKMTEQVLDKETWPLEAEAALNDVRKHVREAIVAPEMKSTNQKIYLKITTYEDEVYIVEMSASGFNVVSSSSANRNKASDRKYETLYALLDNISHRYRESFGEELSSKLSDLERQCQG
;
A
#
# COMPACT_ATOMS: atom_id res chain seq x y z
N MET A 1 -28.19 8.25 19.65
CA MET A 1 -29.35 8.41 18.75
C MET A 1 -29.23 7.42 17.61
N PRO A 2 -30.20 6.52 17.37
CA PRO A 2 -30.11 5.50 16.32
C PRO A 2 -30.52 6.03 14.94
N LEU A 3 -29.75 5.68 13.91
CA LEU A 3 -30.08 5.97 12.50
C LEU A 3 -31.30 5.14 12.07
N GLN A 4 -32.35 5.81 11.61
CA GLN A 4 -33.55 5.19 11.07
C GLN A 4 -33.33 4.76 9.62
N LEU A 5 -33.41 3.45 9.35
CA LEU A 5 -33.52 2.89 8.00
C LEU A 5 -34.91 3.23 7.44
N LYS A 6 -34.96 3.97 6.33
CA LYS A 6 -36.21 4.21 5.59
C LYS A 6 -36.38 3.14 4.52
N TYR A 7 -37.29 2.20 4.76
CA TYR A 7 -37.80 1.30 3.73
C TYR A 7 -39.10 1.88 3.16
N LYS A 8 -39.17 1.99 1.83
CA LYS A 8 -40.39 2.34 1.10
C LYS A 8 -40.86 1.09 0.37
N VAL A 9 -41.99 0.54 0.79
CA VAL A 9 -42.66 -0.57 0.12
C VAL A 9 -43.58 0.03 -0.96
N CYS A 10 -43.30 -0.26 -2.23
CA CYS A 10 -44.22 0.01 -3.33
C CYS A 10 -44.88 -1.30 -3.76
N SER A 11 -46.21 -1.27 -3.86
CA SER A 11 -47.09 -2.39 -4.17
C SER A 11 -46.82 -3.05 -5.52
N ASN A 12 -46.90 -4.37 -5.51
CA ASN A 12 -47.48 -5.26 -6.54
C ASN A 12 -47.06 -5.04 -8.00
N GLU A 13 -45.77 -5.19 -8.29
CA GLU A 13 -45.27 -6.02 -9.38
C GLU A 13 -43.77 -6.22 -9.14
N ALA A 14 -43.33 -7.46 -8.98
CA ALA A 14 -41.97 -7.80 -8.60
C ALA A 14 -41.02 -7.59 -9.79
N VAL A 15 -40.67 -6.34 -10.07
CA VAL A 15 -39.45 -6.02 -10.81
C VAL A 15 -38.37 -5.81 -9.77
N ILE A 16 -37.61 -6.87 -9.48
CA ILE A 16 -36.35 -6.75 -8.77
C ILE A 16 -35.47 -5.90 -9.69
N CYS A 17 -35.44 -4.59 -9.44
CA CYS A 17 -34.41 -3.74 -10.01
C CYS A 17 -33.12 -4.11 -9.26
N ILE A 18 -32.46 -5.16 -9.73
CA ILE A 18 -31.07 -5.41 -9.37
C ILE A 18 -30.33 -4.23 -9.99
N CYS A 19 -30.15 -3.16 -9.20
CA CYS A 19 -29.10 -2.20 -9.45
C CYS A 19 -27.79 -2.97 -9.33
N THR A 20 -27.40 -3.63 -10.42
CA THR A 20 -26.03 -4.05 -10.65
C THR A 20 -25.24 -2.76 -10.65
N LYS A 21 -24.71 -2.37 -9.49
CA LYS A 21 -23.65 -1.38 -9.41
C LYS A 21 -22.57 -1.91 -10.34
N LYS A 22 -22.45 -1.28 -11.51
CA LYS A 22 -21.27 -1.42 -12.35
C LYS A 22 -20.09 -1.19 -11.41
N MET A 23 -19.29 -2.22 -11.18
CA MET A 23 -17.97 -2.11 -10.62
C MET A 23 -17.15 -1.39 -11.69
N THR A 24 -17.35 -0.08 -11.81
CA THR A 24 -16.44 0.77 -12.57
C THR A 24 -15.11 0.67 -11.85
N GLU A 25 -14.08 0.22 -12.55
CA GLU A 25 -12.68 0.43 -12.17
C GLU A 25 -12.58 1.83 -11.58
N GLN A 26 -12.49 1.93 -10.25
CA GLN A 26 -12.50 3.22 -9.58
C GLN A 26 -11.12 3.82 -9.86
N VAL A 27 -11.07 4.69 -10.88
CA VAL A 27 -9.96 5.62 -11.05
C VAL A 27 -10.00 6.52 -9.81
N LEU A 28 -9.15 6.22 -8.83
CA LEU A 28 -9.05 6.94 -7.57
C LEU A 28 -8.81 8.44 -7.84
N ASP A 29 -9.59 9.30 -7.21
CA ASP A 29 -9.49 10.75 -7.37
C ASP A 29 -8.17 11.30 -6.78
N LYS A 30 -7.78 12.52 -7.20
CA LYS A 30 -6.54 13.20 -6.74
C LYS A 30 -6.38 13.25 -5.22
N GLU A 31 -7.50 13.27 -4.50
CA GLU A 31 -7.55 13.38 -3.04
C GLU A 31 -7.45 12.03 -2.33
N THR A 32 -7.77 10.92 -3.02
CA THR A 32 -7.75 9.58 -2.42
C THR A 32 -6.36 8.94 -2.50
N TRP A 33 -5.61 9.19 -3.59
CA TRP A 33 -4.25 8.65 -3.74
C TRP A 33 -3.28 8.98 -2.59
N PRO A 34 -3.24 10.21 -2.04
CA PRO A 34 -2.42 10.51 -0.87
C PRO A 34 -2.78 9.68 0.36
N LEU A 35 -4.07 9.38 0.57
CA LEU A 35 -4.52 8.59 1.72
C LEU A 35 -4.11 7.13 1.58
N GLU A 36 -4.32 6.55 0.39
CA GLU A 36 -3.90 5.18 0.07
C GLU A 36 -2.37 5.03 0.16
N ALA A 37 -1.64 6.02 -0.37
CA ALA A 37 -0.18 6.07 -0.26
C ALA A 37 0.28 6.13 1.19
N GLU A 38 -0.32 6.98 2.01
CA GLU A 38 0.03 7.10 3.43
C GLU A 38 -0.26 5.79 4.17
N ALA A 39 -1.39 5.13 3.90
CA ALA A 39 -1.71 3.82 4.47
C ALA A 39 -0.64 2.77 4.11
N ALA A 40 -0.30 2.65 2.81
CA ALA A 40 0.73 1.73 2.34
C ALA A 40 2.12 2.03 2.94
N LEU A 41 2.47 3.31 3.12
CA LEU A 41 3.73 3.71 3.77
C LEU A 41 3.74 3.36 5.25
N ASN A 42 2.61 3.55 5.94
CA ASN A 42 2.52 3.33 7.37
C ASN A 42 2.76 1.86 7.74
N ASP A 43 2.32 0.95 6.88
CA ASP A 43 2.53 -0.49 7.03
C ASP A 43 4.01 -0.91 7.04
N VAL A 44 4.85 -0.20 6.27
CA VAL A 44 6.26 -0.52 6.09
C VAL A 44 7.19 0.39 6.88
N ARG A 45 6.69 1.50 7.43
CA ARG A 45 7.47 2.58 8.06
C ARG A 45 8.39 2.09 9.19
N LYS A 46 7.98 1.05 9.91
CA LYS A 46 8.74 0.42 11.01
C LYS A 46 9.92 -0.44 10.55
N HIS A 47 10.03 -0.75 9.26
CA HIS A 47 11.07 -1.61 8.68
C HIS A 47 11.99 -0.87 7.71
N VAL A 48 11.86 0.45 7.64
CA VAL A 48 12.70 1.33 6.81
C VAL A 48 13.11 2.54 7.63
N ARG A 49 14.11 3.31 7.16
CA ARG A 49 14.56 4.51 7.87
C ARG A 49 13.53 5.64 7.76
N GLU A 50 13.02 5.86 6.57
CA GLU A 50 12.02 6.89 6.29
C GLU A 50 11.10 6.42 5.16
N ALA A 51 9.81 6.69 5.30
CA ALA A 51 8.81 6.42 4.27
C ALA A 51 7.84 7.60 4.22
N ILE A 52 7.84 8.35 3.12
CA ILE A 52 6.99 9.52 2.92
C ILE A 52 6.46 9.59 1.49
N VAL A 53 5.33 10.26 1.30
CA VAL A 53 4.89 10.69 -0.03
C VAL A 53 5.89 11.74 -0.54
N ALA A 54 6.38 11.61 -1.77
CA ALA A 54 7.37 12.51 -2.33
C ALA A 54 6.75 13.89 -2.63
N PRO A 55 7.01 14.94 -1.82
CA PRO A 55 6.31 16.23 -1.97
C PRO A 55 6.80 17.01 -3.19
N GLU A 56 8.00 16.69 -3.68
CA GLU A 56 8.65 17.35 -4.81
C GLU A 56 8.08 16.90 -6.16
N MET A 57 7.32 15.79 -6.19
CA MET A 57 6.79 15.19 -7.41
C MET A 57 5.30 15.47 -7.54
N LYS A 58 4.86 15.87 -8.73
CA LYS A 58 3.45 16.19 -8.99
C LYS A 58 2.59 14.91 -8.99
N SER A 59 1.83 14.71 -7.93
CA SER A 59 0.77 13.68 -7.88
C SER A 59 -0.29 13.98 -8.95
N THR A 60 -0.64 12.95 -9.72
CA THR A 60 -1.67 13.01 -10.77
C THR A 60 -2.83 12.10 -10.36
N ASN A 61 -4.01 12.23 -10.98
CA ASN A 61 -5.18 11.40 -10.67
C ASN A 61 -4.99 9.89 -10.96
N GLN A 62 -3.86 9.49 -11.54
CA GLN A 62 -3.57 8.10 -11.92
C GLN A 62 -2.38 7.52 -11.15
N LYS A 63 -1.57 8.39 -10.52
CA LYS A 63 -0.32 7.97 -9.89
C LYS A 63 0.18 8.98 -8.87
N ILE A 64 0.86 8.43 -7.87
CA ILE A 64 1.53 9.16 -6.81
C ILE A 64 2.95 8.62 -6.64
N TYR A 65 3.84 9.46 -6.13
CA TYR A 65 5.23 9.10 -5.92
C TYR A 65 5.52 9.00 -4.43
N LEU A 66 6.23 7.94 -4.06
CA LEU A 66 6.67 7.64 -2.71
C LEU A 66 8.19 7.78 -2.65
N LYS A 67 8.70 8.37 -1.59
CA LYS A 67 10.14 8.39 -1.27
C LYS A 67 10.37 7.47 -0.08
N ILE A 68 11.21 6.46 -0.28
CA ILE A 68 11.56 5.50 0.75
C ILE A 68 13.07 5.51 0.93
N THR A 69 13.49 5.72 2.18
CA THR A 69 14.89 5.61 2.60
C THR A 69 15.00 4.33 3.41
N THR A 70 15.79 3.39 2.90
CA THR A 70 16.03 2.10 3.54
C THR A 70 17.03 2.23 4.69
N TYR A 71 17.21 1.18 5.50
CA TYR A 71 18.21 1.19 6.58
C TYR A 71 19.65 1.14 6.06
N GLU A 72 19.83 0.77 4.80
CA GLU A 72 21.09 0.82 4.06
C GLU A 72 21.43 2.24 3.56
N ASP A 73 20.65 3.26 3.93
CA ASP A 73 20.80 4.65 3.47
C ASP A 73 20.60 4.82 1.95
N GLU A 74 20.00 3.83 1.29
CA GLU A 74 19.58 3.93 -0.10
C GLU A 74 18.19 4.56 -0.20
N VAL A 75 18.06 5.53 -1.11
CA VAL A 75 16.84 6.30 -1.35
C VAL A 75 16.22 5.85 -2.66
N TYR A 76 14.95 5.47 -2.60
CA TYR A 76 14.17 4.99 -3.71
C TYR A 76 12.96 5.90 -3.94
N ILE A 77 12.74 6.29 -5.20
CA ILE A 77 11.50 6.92 -5.63
C ILE A 77 10.65 5.88 -6.32
N VAL A 78 9.48 5.59 -5.75
CA VAL A 78 8.55 4.56 -6.21
C VAL A 78 7.30 5.25 -6.76
N GLU A 79 6.89 4.90 -7.96
CA GLU A 79 5.58 5.24 -8.51
C GLU A 79 4.56 4.23 -8.01
N MET A 80 3.47 4.71 -7.43
CA MET A 80 2.29 3.94 -7.07
C MET A 80 1.13 4.34 -7.99
N SER A 81 0.50 3.35 -8.62
CA SER A 81 -0.60 3.54 -9.57
C SER A 81 -1.59 2.38 -9.44
N ALA A 82 -2.70 2.43 -10.18
CA ALA A 82 -3.68 1.34 -10.23
C ALA A 82 -3.08 0.00 -10.72
N SER A 83 -1.94 0.05 -11.40
CA SER A 83 -1.23 -1.14 -11.88
C SER A 83 -0.16 -1.65 -10.90
N GLY A 84 -0.08 -1.10 -9.69
CA GLY A 84 0.92 -1.47 -8.68
C GLY A 84 2.06 -0.46 -8.54
N PHE A 85 3.22 -0.97 -8.10
CA PHE A 85 4.39 -0.21 -7.67
C PHE A 85 5.56 -0.41 -8.62
N ASN A 86 6.24 0.67 -9.00
CA ASN A 86 7.44 0.62 -9.84
C ASN A 86 8.55 1.54 -9.32
N VAL A 87 9.81 1.13 -9.40
CA VAL A 87 10.94 1.98 -9.00
C VAL A 87 11.28 2.92 -10.15
N VAL A 88 11.15 4.22 -9.92
CA VAL A 88 11.43 5.29 -10.91
C VAL A 88 12.88 5.70 -10.85
N SER A 89 13.42 5.83 -9.64
CA SER A 89 14.82 6.17 -9.42
C SER A 89 15.34 5.56 -8.12
N SER A 90 16.65 5.35 -8.08
CA SER A 90 17.39 4.90 -6.91
C SER A 90 18.67 5.71 -6.78
N SER A 91 19.08 6.03 -5.54
CA SER A 91 20.41 6.57 -5.25
C SER A 91 21.50 5.50 -5.29
N SER A 92 21.14 4.21 -5.26
CA SER A 92 22.10 3.13 -5.28
C SER A 92 22.78 3.00 -6.65
N ALA A 93 24.11 2.83 -6.65
CA ALA A 93 24.88 2.61 -7.88
C ALA A 93 24.49 1.30 -8.58
N ASN A 94 23.82 0.39 -7.88
CA ASN A 94 23.43 -0.92 -8.35
C ASN A 94 22.06 -0.89 -9.04
N ARG A 95 22.02 -0.31 -10.25
CA ARG A 95 20.80 -0.14 -11.07
C ARG A 95 20.05 -1.45 -11.37
N ASN A 96 20.71 -2.60 -11.24
CA ASN A 96 20.11 -3.91 -11.50
C ASN A 96 18.99 -4.29 -10.53
N LYS A 97 18.93 -3.70 -9.33
CA LYS A 97 17.81 -3.91 -8.38
C LYS A 97 16.53 -3.17 -8.77
N ALA A 98 16.67 -2.06 -9.49
CA ALA A 98 15.56 -1.23 -9.98
C ALA A 98 15.22 -1.58 -11.44
N SER A 99 15.24 -2.87 -11.79
CA SER A 99 14.68 -3.33 -13.07
C SER A 99 13.25 -2.80 -13.23
N ASP A 100 12.78 -2.57 -14.46
CA ASP A 100 11.43 -2.09 -14.86
C ASP A 100 10.28 -3.06 -14.49
N ARG A 101 10.44 -3.70 -13.33
CA ARG A 101 9.58 -4.71 -12.78
C ARG A 101 8.52 -4.00 -11.97
N LYS A 102 7.27 -4.25 -12.36
CA LYS A 102 6.11 -3.86 -11.58
C LYS A 102 5.90 -4.86 -10.45
N TYR A 103 5.63 -4.33 -9.27
CA TYR A 103 5.32 -5.10 -8.08
C TYR A 103 3.86 -4.87 -7.70
N GLU A 104 3.18 -5.90 -7.22
CA GLU A 104 1.77 -5.78 -6.81
C GLU A 104 1.62 -5.04 -5.48
N THR A 105 2.60 -5.18 -4.59
CA THR A 105 2.57 -4.62 -3.24
C THR A 105 3.89 -3.96 -2.87
N LEU A 106 3.84 -3.03 -1.92
CA LEU A 106 5.05 -2.38 -1.41
C LEU A 106 5.99 -3.37 -0.71
N TYR A 107 5.43 -4.40 -0.06
CA TYR A 107 6.18 -5.50 0.56
C TYR A 107 7.03 -6.25 -0.46
N ALA A 108 6.45 -6.65 -1.60
CA ALA A 108 7.16 -7.39 -2.63
C ALA A 108 8.29 -6.56 -3.26
N LEU A 109 8.08 -5.25 -3.39
CA LEU A 109 9.11 -4.33 -3.85
C LEU A 109 10.26 -4.24 -2.83
N LEU A 110 9.95 -3.99 -1.56
CA LEU A 110 10.94 -3.82 -0.49
C LEU A 110 11.75 -5.09 -0.22
N ASP A 111 11.12 -6.27 -0.29
CA ASP A 111 11.77 -7.57 -0.17
C ASP A 111 12.85 -7.78 -1.24
N ASN A 112 12.66 -7.21 -2.43
CA ASN A 112 13.63 -7.31 -3.52
C ASN A 112 14.78 -6.30 -3.39
N ILE A 113 14.48 -5.06 -2.96
CA ILE A 113 15.46 -3.96 -3.01
C ILE A 113 16.30 -3.83 -1.74
N SER A 114 15.75 -4.11 -0.55
CA SER A 114 16.41 -3.91 0.75
C SER A 114 16.58 -5.23 1.50
N HIS A 115 17.83 -5.56 1.83
CA HIS A 115 18.14 -6.75 2.63
C HIS A 115 17.77 -6.51 4.10
N ARG A 116 18.00 -5.31 4.61
CA ARG A 116 17.70 -4.93 6.00
C ARG A 116 16.20 -4.87 6.27
N TYR A 117 15.41 -4.49 5.27
CA TYR A 117 13.96 -4.61 5.36
C TYR A 117 13.54 -6.05 5.63
N ARG A 118 14.09 -7.01 4.86
CA ARG A 118 13.76 -8.43 4.98
C ARG A 118 14.18 -9.00 6.34
N GLU A 119 15.35 -8.61 6.82
CA GLU A 119 15.82 -8.95 8.18
C GLU A 119 14.87 -8.39 9.24
N SER A 120 14.57 -7.09 9.21
CA SER A 120 13.72 -6.43 10.20
C SER A 120 12.29 -7.01 10.23
N PHE A 121 11.72 -7.26 9.06
CA PHE A 121 10.39 -7.87 8.95
C PHE A 121 10.39 -9.32 9.46
N GLY A 122 11.43 -10.10 9.12
CA GLY A 122 11.59 -11.46 9.61
C GLY A 122 11.79 -11.54 11.13
N GLU A 123 12.54 -10.60 11.70
CA GLU A 123 12.74 -10.49 13.15
C GLU A 123 11.43 -10.19 13.88
N GLU A 124 10.60 -9.28 13.36
CA GLU A 124 9.29 -8.99 13.95
C GLU A 124 8.35 -10.21 13.89
N LEU A 125 8.32 -10.92 12.76
CA LEU A 125 7.52 -12.15 12.64
C LEU A 125 7.98 -13.22 13.64
N SER A 126 9.30 -13.41 13.77
CA SER A 126 9.89 -14.37 14.70
C SER A 126 9.59 -14.00 16.16
N SER A 127 9.67 -12.70 16.50
CA SER A 127 9.31 -12.18 17.82
C SER A 127 7.85 -12.48 18.15
N LYS A 128 6.92 -12.14 17.23
CA LYS A 128 5.49 -12.39 17.43
C LYS A 128 5.17 -13.87 17.59
N LEU A 129 5.82 -14.74 16.82
CA LEU A 129 5.65 -16.18 16.94
C LEU A 129 6.11 -16.68 18.33
N SER A 130 7.28 -16.21 18.79
CA SER A 130 7.81 -16.55 20.10
C SER A 130 6.92 -16.08 21.25
N ASP A 131 6.30 -14.90 21.10
CA ASP A 131 5.37 -14.36 22.09
C ASP A 131 4.07 -15.17 22.17
N LEU A 132 3.55 -15.65 21.03
CA LEU A 132 2.39 -16.54 20.98
C LEU A 132 2.68 -17.90 21.63
N GLU A 133 3.85 -18.49 21.36
CA GLU A 133 4.26 -19.75 21.99
C GLU A 133 4.30 -19.64 23.51
N ARG A 134 4.81 -18.52 24.04
CA ARG A 134 4.83 -18.24 25.48
C ARG A 134 3.43 -18.04 26.06
N GLN A 135 2.52 -17.40 25.32
CA GLN A 135 1.13 -17.18 25.76
C GLN A 135 0.32 -18.48 25.81
N CYS A 136 0.62 -19.47 24.97
CA CYS A 136 -0.07 -20.76 25.01
C CYS A 136 0.47 -21.74 26.07
N GLN A 137 1.60 -21.42 26.72
CA GLN A 137 2.24 -22.27 27.74
C GLN A 137 1.94 -21.86 29.19
N GLY A 138 1.10 -20.84 29.41
CA GLY A 138 0.62 -20.40 30.73
C GLY A 138 -0.89 -20.61 30.88
#